data_AF-A0A4Z0Q1F5-F1
#
_entry.id   AF-A0A4Z0Q1F5-F1
#
_cell.length_a   1.000
_cell.length_b   1.000
_cell.length_c   1.000
_cell.angle_alpha   90.00
_cell.angle_beta   90.00
_cell.angle_gamma   90.00
#
_symmetry.space_group_name_H-M   'P 1'
#
loop_
_entity.id
_entity.type
_entity.pdbx_description
1 polymer ?
#
loop_
_entity_poly.entity_id
_entity_poly.type
_entity_poly.pdbx_seq_one_letter_code
_entity_poly.pdbx_strand_id
1 'polypeptide(L)'
;MENAKTVKLILEDGTEIEGQSFGAFTSSAGEVVFSTAMTGYPENLTDPSFAGQILVLTYPMVGNYGVPGEELYESISKIFESDKIHIAGLVVNYYSEEHSHWNAAKSLGDWLKEYNIPGIFGVDTRMLTKILREKGAMLGKIVAEEDVELHDPNQDNLVAQVSPREVQRYGNGQHKIVLVDCGTKTNIIRCFLQRDVELIRVPWDYDFSTLDYDGLFLSNGPGDPKMCEPTIQHLQAALQQDKPIFGICLGSQLMGLAAGGDTFKLKYGHRSHNQPVLLTGTKRSYITSQNHGFAVDTATLPAEWDMLFENLNDGTCEGIKHKTKPFFSTQFHPEAAGGPEDTEYLFDDFLKAVAEYKAKV
;
A
#
# COMPACT_ATOMS: atom_id res chain seq x y z
N MET A 1 15.78 18.68 22.85
CA MET A 1 16.15 19.17 21.50
C MET A 1 16.79 20.56 21.49
N GLU A 2 18.01 20.72 22.02
CA GLU A 2 18.70 22.03 22.04
C GLU A 2 19.41 22.42 20.73
N ASN A 3 19.37 21.59 19.67
CA ASN A 3 20.10 21.83 18.41
C ASN A 3 19.35 21.32 17.14
N ALA A 4 18.02 21.27 17.15
CA ALA A 4 17.28 20.81 15.97
C ALA A 4 17.44 21.81 14.81
N LYS A 5 17.94 21.33 13.66
CA LYS A 5 18.14 22.17 12.47
C LYS A 5 16.78 22.48 11.82
N THR A 6 16.61 23.71 11.35
CA THR A 6 15.42 24.13 10.61
C THR A 6 15.39 23.47 9.23
N VAL A 7 14.20 23.01 8.82
CA VAL A 7 13.92 22.50 7.47
C VAL A 7 12.58 23.07 7.00
N LYS A 8 12.35 23.07 5.68
CA LYS A 8 11.11 23.57 5.07
C LYS A 8 10.41 22.49 4.27
N LEU A 9 9.10 22.39 4.40
CA LEU A 9 8.24 21.73 3.42
C LEU A 9 7.72 22.79 2.45
N ILE A 10 7.99 22.61 1.16
CA ILE A 10 7.55 23.50 0.08
C ILE A 10 6.62 22.71 -0.82
N LEU A 11 5.39 23.19 -1.02
CA LEU A 11 4.40 22.58 -1.92
C LEU A 11 4.43 23.25 -3.30
N GLU A 12 3.97 22.55 -4.34
CA GLU A 12 3.90 23.09 -5.71
C GLU A 12 3.03 24.34 -5.85
N ASP A 13 2.09 24.56 -4.93
CA ASP A 13 1.22 25.73 -4.91
C ASP A 13 1.87 26.98 -4.28
N GLY A 14 3.15 26.87 -3.89
CA GLY A 14 3.92 27.92 -3.24
C GLY A 14 3.77 27.99 -1.72
N THR A 15 3.00 27.09 -1.09
CA THR A 15 2.91 27.02 0.37
C THR A 15 4.25 26.59 0.95
N GLU A 16 4.82 27.40 1.84
CA GLU A 16 6.01 27.06 2.62
C GLU A 16 5.64 26.84 4.09
N ILE A 17 6.12 25.75 4.66
CA ILE A 17 5.93 25.42 6.08
C ILE A 17 7.28 25.13 6.70
N GLU A 18 7.67 25.93 7.69
CA GLU A 18 8.88 25.72 8.48
C GLU A 18 8.64 24.70 9.60
N GLY A 19 9.65 23.87 9.84
CA GLY A 19 9.68 22.93 10.95
C GLY A 19 11.10 22.59 11.35
N GLN A 20 11.23 21.56 12.18
CA GLN A 20 12.51 21.11 12.73
C GLN A 20 12.82 19.69 12.25
N SER A 21 14.08 19.43 11.91
CA SER A 21 14.54 18.12 11.48
C SER A 21 14.66 17.17 12.67
N PHE A 22 14.14 15.95 12.53
CA PHE A 22 14.39 14.84 13.46
C PHE A 22 14.89 13.55 12.79
N GLY A 23 14.70 13.42 11.48
CA GLY A 23 15.24 12.34 10.66
C GLY A 23 16.62 12.66 10.07
N ALA A 24 16.93 12.09 8.91
CA ALA A 24 18.11 12.44 8.14
C ALA A 24 18.07 13.92 7.73
N PHE A 25 19.20 14.62 7.86
CA PHE A 25 19.30 16.02 7.43
C PHE A 25 19.64 16.09 5.94
N THR A 26 18.69 15.65 5.12
CA THR A 26 18.77 15.62 3.65
C THR A 26 17.51 16.23 3.05
N SER A 27 17.57 16.62 1.78
CA SER A 27 16.40 17.07 1.03
C SER A 27 15.78 15.92 0.24
N SER A 28 14.47 15.97 0.01
CA SER A 28 13.74 15.02 -0.82
C SER A 28 12.53 15.67 -1.48
N ALA A 29 12.09 15.11 -2.60
CA ALA A 29 10.88 15.52 -3.30
C ALA A 29 9.94 14.33 -3.49
N GLY A 30 8.65 14.60 -3.59
CA GLY A 30 7.64 13.57 -3.79
C GLY A 30 6.22 14.12 -3.78
N GLU A 31 5.24 13.23 -3.94
CA GLU A 31 3.83 13.59 -3.76
C GLU A 31 3.51 13.67 -2.26
N VAL A 32 3.00 14.82 -1.80
CA VAL A 32 2.63 15.03 -0.40
C VAL A 32 1.23 14.48 -0.16
N VAL A 33 1.15 13.50 0.73
CA VAL A 33 -0.07 12.78 1.07
C VAL A 33 -0.29 12.77 2.57
N PHE A 34 -1.52 12.57 3.03
CA PHE A 34 -1.78 12.45 4.47
C PHE A 34 -2.41 11.10 4.80
N SER A 35 -2.12 10.58 6.00
CA SER A 35 -2.78 9.39 6.56
C SER A 35 -3.46 9.70 7.87
N THR A 36 -4.71 9.22 8.02
CA THR A 36 -5.48 9.36 9.27
C THR A 36 -5.27 8.22 10.26
N ALA A 37 -4.35 7.29 9.97
CA ALA A 37 -3.93 6.27 10.91
C ALA A 37 -3.40 6.90 12.22
N MET A 38 -3.88 6.41 13.36
CA MET A 38 -3.45 6.88 14.69
C MET A 38 -2.32 6.03 15.28
N THR A 39 -2.15 4.82 14.77
CA THR A 39 -1.19 3.82 15.23
C THR A 39 -0.60 3.12 14.01
N GLY A 40 0.47 2.35 14.25
CA GLY A 40 1.12 1.56 13.21
C GLY A 40 2.03 2.40 12.29
N TYR A 41 2.67 3.46 12.80
CA TYR A 41 3.62 4.21 11.97
C TYR A 41 4.77 3.35 11.44
N PRO A 42 5.41 2.40 12.17
CA PRO A 42 6.47 1.57 11.60
C PRO A 42 6.00 0.73 10.39
N GLU A 43 4.81 0.17 10.48
CA GLU A 43 4.15 -0.61 9.42
C GLU A 43 3.82 0.29 8.23
N ASN A 44 3.25 1.48 8.47
CA ASN A 44 2.99 2.46 7.41
C ASN A 44 4.29 2.91 6.70
N LEU A 45 5.37 3.18 7.44
CA LEU A 45 6.63 3.64 6.83
C LEU A 45 7.29 2.56 5.96
N THR A 46 6.99 1.29 6.23
CA THR A 46 7.52 0.13 5.49
C THR A 46 6.53 -0.42 4.47
N ASP A 47 5.36 0.21 4.27
CA ASP A 47 4.44 -0.14 3.19
C ASP A 47 4.98 0.35 1.84
N PRO A 48 5.26 -0.55 0.86
CA PRO A 48 5.77 -0.16 -0.44
C PRO A 48 4.87 0.79 -1.23
N SER A 49 3.58 0.86 -0.91
CA SER A 49 2.62 1.72 -1.59
C SER A 49 2.87 3.21 -1.36
N PHE A 50 3.69 3.58 -0.35
CA PHE A 50 4.14 4.95 -0.12
C PHE A 50 5.42 5.33 -0.88
N ALA A 51 5.95 4.48 -1.76
CA ALA A 51 7.16 4.80 -2.52
C ALA A 51 7.04 6.15 -3.24
N GLY A 52 8.02 7.03 -3.03
CA GLY A 52 8.04 8.37 -3.63
C GLY A 52 7.09 9.40 -2.99
N GLN A 53 6.41 9.06 -1.90
CA GLN A 53 5.47 9.97 -1.22
C GLN A 53 6.06 10.58 0.05
N ILE A 54 5.76 11.86 0.29
CA ILE A 54 6.02 12.53 1.57
C ILE A 54 4.77 12.36 2.44
N LEU A 55 4.90 11.60 3.52
CA LEU A 55 3.78 11.20 4.36
C LEU A 55 3.54 12.19 5.49
N VAL A 56 2.33 12.75 5.54
CA VAL A 56 1.83 13.60 6.63
C VAL A 56 0.96 12.76 7.56
N LEU A 57 1.37 12.60 8.81
CA LEU A 57 0.55 11.92 9.82
C LEU A 57 -0.38 12.92 10.51
N THR A 58 -1.69 12.62 10.48
CA THR A 58 -2.66 13.49 11.15
C THR A 58 -2.69 13.30 12.67
N TYR A 59 -2.27 12.13 13.17
CA TYR A 59 -2.15 11.90 14.59
C TYR A 59 -0.99 12.72 15.16
N PRO A 60 -1.22 13.57 16.17
CA PRO A 60 -0.27 14.63 16.49
C PRO A 60 1.02 14.13 17.15
N MET A 61 0.98 13.03 17.90
CA MET A 61 2.12 12.53 18.68
C MET A 61 2.71 11.27 18.06
N VAL A 62 3.88 11.38 17.44
CA VAL A 62 4.52 10.28 16.69
C VAL A 62 5.89 9.95 17.29
N GLY A 63 6.25 8.66 17.34
CA GLY A 63 7.51 8.17 17.91
C GLY A 63 7.42 7.69 19.36
N ASN A 64 6.25 7.82 19.99
CA ASN A 64 5.99 7.48 21.40
C ASN A 64 6.31 6.02 21.77
N TYR A 65 6.18 5.07 20.84
CA TYR A 65 6.50 3.66 21.07
C TYR A 65 7.78 3.19 20.34
N GLY A 66 8.58 4.13 19.83
CA GLY A 66 9.86 3.85 19.17
C GLY A 66 9.68 3.03 17.89
N VAL A 67 10.72 2.31 17.49
CA VAL A 67 10.70 1.37 16.38
C VAL A 67 11.03 -0.02 16.93
N PRO A 68 10.24 -1.04 16.58
CA PRO A 68 10.47 -2.39 17.07
C PRO A 68 11.79 -2.97 16.56
N GLY A 69 12.37 -3.92 17.31
CA GLY A 69 13.48 -4.72 16.82
C GLY A 69 13.04 -5.63 15.67
N GLU A 70 13.92 -5.88 14.70
CA GLU A 70 13.60 -6.79 13.60
C GLU A 70 13.63 -8.25 14.07
N GLU A 71 12.56 -8.98 13.79
CA GLU A 71 12.48 -10.43 13.98
C GLU A 71 12.05 -11.07 12.65
N LEU A 72 12.79 -12.10 12.23
CA LEU A 72 12.50 -12.82 10.99
C LEU A 72 11.74 -14.13 11.26
N TYR A 73 10.82 -14.47 10.36
CA TYR A 73 10.16 -15.76 10.23
C TYR A 73 10.38 -16.25 8.80
N GLU A 74 10.98 -17.42 8.59
CA GLU A 74 11.18 -17.96 7.23
C GLU A 74 11.77 -16.94 6.23
N SER A 75 12.76 -16.15 6.68
CA SER A 75 13.42 -15.08 5.91
C SER A 75 12.57 -13.86 5.56
N ILE A 76 11.35 -13.72 6.11
CA ILE A 76 10.53 -12.51 6.02
C ILE A 76 10.40 -11.82 7.37
N SER A 77 10.18 -10.51 7.38
CA SER A 77 9.95 -9.78 8.64
C SER A 77 8.65 -10.23 9.28
N LYS A 78 8.65 -10.42 10.61
CA LYS A 78 7.43 -10.62 11.41
C LYS A 78 6.68 -9.33 11.68
N ILE A 79 7.36 -8.20 11.58
CA ILE A 79 6.87 -6.92 12.12
C ILE A 79 6.73 -5.88 11.01
N PHE A 80 7.75 -5.75 10.16
CA PHE A 80 7.73 -4.76 9.09
C PHE A 80 7.00 -5.29 7.87
N GLU A 81 6.49 -4.36 7.06
CA GLU A 81 5.76 -4.67 5.85
C GLU A 81 6.65 -4.79 4.61
N SER A 82 7.94 -4.48 4.73
CA SER A 82 8.97 -4.72 3.72
C SER A 82 10.37 -4.70 4.36
N ASP A 83 11.41 -4.78 3.54
CA ASP A 83 12.81 -4.75 3.95
C ASP A 83 13.36 -3.33 4.21
N LYS A 84 12.59 -2.27 3.92
CA LYS A 84 13.06 -0.89 4.08
C LYS A 84 11.94 0.13 4.31
N ILE A 85 12.32 1.36 4.65
CA ILE A 85 11.40 2.50 4.62
C ILE A 85 11.16 2.93 3.17
N HIS A 86 9.90 3.13 2.77
CA HIS A 86 9.51 3.47 1.40
C HIS A 86 9.12 4.94 1.19
N ILE A 87 8.68 5.64 2.24
CA ILE A 87 8.34 7.06 2.15
C ILE A 87 9.55 7.91 1.74
N ALA A 88 9.32 8.96 0.96
CA ALA A 88 10.34 9.96 0.61
C ALA A 88 10.61 10.96 1.75
N GLY A 89 9.69 11.08 2.70
CA GLY A 89 9.84 11.95 3.86
C GLY A 89 8.65 11.84 4.82
N LEU A 90 8.86 12.24 6.08
CA LEU A 90 7.85 12.16 7.13
C LEU A 90 7.56 13.54 7.74
N VAL A 91 6.29 13.93 7.78
CA VAL A 91 5.81 15.20 8.33
C VAL A 91 4.90 14.91 9.53
N VAL A 92 5.26 15.41 10.71
CA VAL A 92 4.50 15.21 11.95
C VAL A 92 4.29 16.53 12.69
N ASN A 93 3.30 16.57 13.59
CA ASN A 93 3.10 17.72 14.45
C ASN A 93 4.09 17.72 15.62
N TYR A 94 4.09 16.65 16.42
CA TYR A 94 4.97 16.46 17.55
C TYR A 94 5.74 15.14 17.42
N TYR A 95 7.06 15.21 17.59
CA TYR A 95 7.94 14.05 17.63
C TYR A 95 8.35 13.74 19.09
N SER A 96 8.08 12.52 19.53
CA SER A 96 8.55 12.01 20.82
C SER A 96 9.96 11.46 20.68
N GLU A 97 10.95 12.19 21.20
CA GLU A 97 12.36 11.78 21.27
C GLU A 97 12.54 10.57 22.19
N GLU A 98 11.94 10.64 23.39
CA GLU A 98 11.85 9.53 24.33
C GLU A 98 10.70 8.61 23.94
N HIS A 99 10.97 7.31 23.90
CA HIS A 99 10.00 6.29 23.54
C HIS A 99 9.86 5.23 24.64
N SER A 100 8.68 4.63 24.76
CA SER A 100 8.41 3.61 25.75
C SER A 100 7.48 2.51 25.21
N HIS A 101 8.08 1.37 24.86
CA HIS A 101 7.37 0.16 24.48
C HIS A 101 8.27 -1.05 24.71
N TRP A 102 7.72 -2.18 25.18
CA TRP A 102 8.52 -3.36 25.54
C TRP A 102 9.34 -3.95 24.38
N ASN A 103 8.85 -3.74 23.15
CA ASN A 103 9.49 -4.21 21.92
C ASN A 103 10.35 -3.14 21.23
N ALA A 104 10.45 -1.92 21.77
CA ALA A 104 11.19 -0.85 21.13
C ALA A 104 12.71 -1.12 21.19
N ALA A 105 13.37 -1.05 20.03
CA ALA A 105 14.81 -1.24 19.90
C ALA A 105 15.56 0.06 19.59
N LYS A 106 14.92 1.04 18.96
CA LYS A 106 15.52 2.34 18.61
C LYS A 106 14.46 3.45 18.52
N SER A 107 14.91 4.70 18.54
CA SER A 107 14.04 5.86 18.29
C SER A 107 13.61 5.93 16.82
N LEU A 108 12.45 6.54 16.56
CA LEU A 108 12.00 6.78 15.18
C LEU A 108 12.97 7.70 14.42
N GLY A 109 13.51 8.74 15.07
CA GLY A 109 14.46 9.64 14.44
C GLY A 109 15.75 8.94 14.00
N ASP A 110 16.30 8.04 14.81
CA ASP A 110 17.51 7.29 14.45
C ASP A 110 17.26 6.28 13.34
N TRP A 111 16.08 5.66 13.32
CA TRP A 111 15.67 4.79 12.23
C TRP A 111 15.54 5.55 10.91
N LEU A 112 14.94 6.75 10.90
CA LEU A 112 14.88 7.58 9.70
C LEU A 112 16.28 7.99 9.21
N LYS A 113 17.21 8.31 10.11
CA LYS A 113 18.60 8.63 9.75
C LYS A 113 19.33 7.44 9.11
N GLU A 114 19.11 6.23 9.63
CA GLU A 114 19.70 5.00 9.10
C GLU A 114 19.32 4.74 7.64
N TYR A 115 18.05 5.02 7.29
CA TYR A 115 17.53 4.87 5.92
C TYR A 115 17.66 6.14 5.08
N ASN A 116 18.35 7.16 5.58
CA ASN A 116 18.51 8.47 4.94
C ASN A 116 17.18 9.15 4.55
N ILE A 117 16.16 9.05 5.41
CA ILE A 117 14.83 9.63 5.21
C ILE A 117 14.68 10.93 6.01
N PRO A 118 14.29 12.05 5.37
CA PRO A 118 14.05 13.29 6.08
C PRO A 118 12.76 13.22 6.90
N GLY A 119 12.83 13.74 8.12
CA GLY A 119 11.70 13.86 9.04
C GLY A 119 11.59 15.29 9.55
N ILE A 120 10.41 15.90 9.41
CA ILE A 120 10.08 17.24 9.88
C ILE A 120 8.99 17.19 10.96
N PHE A 121 9.22 17.85 12.08
CA PHE A 121 8.24 18.04 13.16
C PHE A 121 8.01 19.52 13.48
N GLY A 122 7.00 19.82 14.30
CA GLY A 122 6.59 21.19 14.60
C GLY A 122 5.65 21.79 13.54
N VAL A 123 5.12 20.95 12.66
CA VAL A 123 4.24 21.35 11.55
C VAL A 123 2.78 21.28 11.95
N ASP A 124 1.95 22.26 11.56
CA ASP A 124 0.49 22.13 11.65
C ASP A 124 0.00 21.13 10.58
N THR A 125 0.05 19.85 10.92
CA THR A 125 -0.40 18.77 10.03
C THR A 125 -1.90 18.83 9.76
N ARG A 126 -2.70 19.48 10.61
CA ARG A 126 -4.13 19.70 10.38
C ARG A 126 -4.36 20.74 9.29
N MET A 127 -3.64 21.87 9.33
CA MET A 127 -3.66 22.86 8.26
C MET A 127 -3.23 22.22 6.93
N LEU A 128 -2.12 21.48 6.93
CA LEU A 128 -1.62 20.80 5.74
C LEU A 128 -2.64 19.79 5.18
N THR A 129 -3.25 18.98 6.05
CA THR A 129 -4.30 18.02 5.65
C THR A 129 -5.49 18.72 5.00
N LYS A 130 -5.90 19.90 5.49
CA LYS A 130 -6.98 20.68 4.86
C LYS A 130 -6.59 21.16 3.47
N ILE A 131 -5.36 21.65 3.29
CA ILE A 131 -4.84 22.08 1.98
C ILE A 131 -4.88 20.91 1.00
N LEU A 132 -4.32 19.75 1.38
CA LEU A 132 -4.30 18.54 0.55
C LEU A 132 -5.70 18.02 0.23
N ARG A 133 -6.66 18.10 1.16
CA ARG A 133 -8.04 17.69 0.90
C ARG A 133 -8.77 18.65 -0.05
N GLU A 134 -8.51 19.96 0.07
CA GLU A 134 -9.17 21.00 -0.73
C GLU A 134 -8.59 21.12 -2.14
N LYS A 135 -7.27 21.02 -2.29
CA LYS A 135 -6.57 21.14 -3.58
C LYS A 135 -6.25 19.81 -4.24
N GLY A 136 -6.16 18.74 -3.45
CA GLY A 136 -5.72 17.41 -3.89
C GLY A 136 -4.31 17.08 -3.38
N ALA A 137 -3.93 15.82 -3.51
CA ALA A 137 -2.53 15.42 -3.37
C ALA A 137 -1.69 16.16 -4.42
N MET A 138 -0.53 16.65 -4.02
CA MET A 138 0.25 17.59 -4.81
C MET A 138 1.74 17.36 -4.60
N LEU A 139 2.58 17.85 -5.51
CA LEU A 139 4.01 17.73 -5.35
C LEU A 139 4.51 18.62 -4.22
N GLY A 140 5.55 18.16 -3.55
CA GLY A 140 6.27 18.94 -2.57
C GLY A 140 7.68 18.42 -2.35
N LYS A 141 8.44 19.20 -1.61
CA LYS A 141 9.81 18.87 -1.24
C LYS A 141 10.12 19.28 0.19
N ILE A 142 10.88 18.44 0.88
CA ILE A 142 11.53 18.80 2.14
C ILE A 142 12.92 19.32 1.77
N VAL A 143 13.22 20.55 2.19
CA VAL A 143 14.50 21.23 1.92
C VAL A 143 15.27 21.38 3.23
N ALA A 144 16.45 20.77 3.28
CA ALA A 144 17.43 20.86 4.35
C ALA A 144 18.69 21.60 3.90
N GLU A 145 19.74 20.89 3.46
CA GLU A 145 21.03 21.49 3.06
C GLU A 145 20.98 22.08 1.65
N GLU A 146 20.52 21.29 0.69
CA GLU A 146 20.50 21.64 -0.73
C GLU A 146 19.06 21.66 -1.24
N ASP A 147 18.76 22.56 -2.16
CA ASP A 147 17.46 22.54 -2.81
C ASP A 147 17.38 21.39 -3.82
N VAL A 148 16.20 20.77 -3.92
CA VAL A 148 15.92 19.70 -4.87
C VAL A 148 14.79 20.12 -5.80
N GLU A 149 14.81 19.64 -7.04
CA GLU A 149 13.71 19.89 -7.97
C GLU A 149 12.46 19.13 -7.56
N LEU A 150 11.28 19.71 -7.82
CA LEU A 150 10.03 18.98 -7.70
C LEU A 150 9.99 17.87 -8.76
N HIS A 151 9.60 16.68 -8.36
CA HIS A 151 9.48 15.52 -9.24
C HIS A 151 8.16 14.80 -8.94
N ASP A 152 7.43 14.42 -10.00
CA ASP A 152 6.22 13.61 -9.86
C ASP A 152 6.58 12.13 -9.90
N PRO A 153 6.54 11.42 -8.75
CA PRO A 153 6.88 10.01 -8.70
C PRO A 153 5.92 9.14 -9.52
N ASN A 154 4.71 9.63 -9.86
CA ASN A 154 3.75 8.89 -10.67
C ASN A 154 4.14 8.82 -12.15
N GLN A 155 5.13 9.60 -12.59
CA GLN A 155 5.71 9.48 -13.94
C GLN A 155 6.71 8.33 -14.04
N ASP A 156 7.19 7.82 -12.91
CA ASP A 156 8.08 6.67 -12.84
C ASP A 156 7.28 5.37 -12.70
N ASN A 157 7.86 4.26 -13.17
CA ASN A 157 7.36 2.94 -12.81
C ASN A 157 7.82 2.58 -11.39
N LEU A 158 7.09 3.07 -10.38
CA LEU A 158 7.38 2.82 -8.97
C LEU A 158 7.30 1.33 -8.61
N VAL A 159 6.41 0.59 -9.26
CA VAL A 159 6.26 -0.86 -9.09
C VAL A 159 7.57 -1.59 -9.41
N ALA A 160 8.24 -1.21 -10.51
CA ALA A 160 9.54 -1.77 -10.87
C ALA A 160 10.65 -1.46 -9.85
N GLN A 161 10.51 -0.40 -9.05
CA GLN A 161 11.48 -0.02 -8.01
C GLN A 161 11.31 -0.81 -6.71
N VAL A 162 10.12 -1.34 -6.45
CA VAL A 162 9.77 -2.05 -5.20
C VAL A 162 9.56 -3.56 -5.39
N SER A 163 9.30 -4.01 -6.61
CA SER A 163 9.17 -5.43 -6.94
C SER A 163 10.50 -6.17 -6.73
N PRO A 164 10.48 -7.44 -6.30
CA PRO A 164 11.66 -8.30 -6.31
C PRO A 164 12.20 -8.49 -7.73
N ARG A 165 13.48 -8.85 -7.83
CA ARG A 165 14.16 -9.14 -9.10
C ARG A 165 14.11 -10.61 -9.52
N GLU A 166 13.89 -11.50 -8.56
CA GLU A 166 13.94 -12.94 -8.76
C GLU A 166 12.69 -13.59 -8.15
N VAL A 167 12.35 -14.78 -8.66
CA VAL A 167 11.25 -15.59 -8.13
C VAL A 167 11.65 -16.13 -6.76
N GLN A 168 10.75 -16.01 -5.78
CA GLN A 168 10.93 -16.47 -4.41
C GLN A 168 9.82 -17.47 -4.05
N ARG A 169 10.12 -18.43 -3.20
CA ARG A 169 9.17 -19.47 -2.75
C ARG A 169 9.07 -19.48 -1.24
N TYR A 170 7.86 -19.63 -0.74
CA TYR A 170 7.55 -19.68 0.69
C TYR A 170 6.52 -20.77 0.98
N GLY A 171 6.58 -21.35 2.18
CA GLY A 171 5.68 -22.43 2.57
C GLY A 171 5.88 -23.71 1.74
N ASN A 172 5.10 -24.72 2.09
CA ASN A 172 5.14 -26.05 1.46
C ASN A 172 3.76 -26.72 1.44
N GLY A 173 2.70 -25.91 1.49
CA GLY A 173 1.33 -26.39 1.56
C GLY A 173 0.78 -26.92 0.23
N GLN A 174 -0.43 -27.47 0.27
CA GLN A 174 -1.03 -28.13 -0.89
C GLN A 174 -1.54 -27.18 -1.97
N HIS A 175 -1.88 -25.93 -1.64
CA HIS A 175 -2.37 -24.95 -2.60
C HIS A 175 -1.22 -24.11 -3.14
N LYS A 176 -0.91 -24.24 -4.43
CA LYS A 176 0.13 -23.45 -5.09
C LYS A 176 -0.44 -22.11 -5.55
N ILE A 177 -0.01 -21.03 -4.92
CA ILE A 177 -0.47 -19.68 -5.25
C ILE A 177 0.68 -18.91 -5.89
N VAL A 178 0.46 -18.34 -7.07
CA VAL A 178 1.38 -17.33 -7.62
C VAL A 178 0.99 -15.97 -7.08
N LEU A 179 1.94 -15.29 -6.45
CA LEU A 179 1.82 -13.91 -5.99
C LEU A 179 2.61 -13.01 -6.93
N VAL A 180 1.91 -12.22 -7.74
CA VAL A 180 2.55 -11.17 -8.56
C VAL A 180 2.84 -9.98 -7.68
N ASP A 181 4.12 -9.73 -7.44
CA ASP A 181 4.56 -8.70 -6.54
C ASP A 181 4.67 -7.36 -7.24
N CYS A 182 3.73 -6.47 -6.93
CA CYS A 182 3.72 -5.10 -7.39
C CYS A 182 4.17 -4.09 -6.31
N GLY A 183 4.80 -4.57 -5.22
CA GLY A 183 5.01 -3.84 -3.97
C GLY A 183 4.36 -4.53 -2.78
N THR A 184 4.48 -5.86 -2.68
CA THR A 184 3.79 -6.67 -1.67
C THR A 184 4.16 -6.23 -0.25
N LYS A 185 3.13 -5.97 0.55
CA LYS A 185 3.24 -5.95 2.01
C LYS A 185 3.49 -7.34 2.58
N THR A 186 4.49 -7.47 3.43
CA THR A 186 4.93 -8.75 4.00
C THR A 186 3.79 -9.46 4.74
N ASN A 187 2.80 -8.75 5.31
CA ASN A 187 1.67 -9.43 5.94
C ASN A 187 0.81 -10.24 4.96
N ILE A 188 0.76 -9.90 3.67
CA ILE A 188 0.09 -10.74 2.66
C ILE A 188 0.74 -12.13 2.62
N ILE A 189 2.07 -12.19 2.65
CA ILE A 189 2.83 -13.44 2.68
C ILE A 189 2.53 -14.18 3.99
N ARG A 190 2.54 -13.49 5.13
CA ARG A 190 2.24 -14.10 6.45
C ARG A 190 0.83 -14.68 6.51
N CYS A 191 -0.18 -13.98 5.99
CA CYS A 191 -1.55 -14.49 5.90
C CYS A 191 -1.62 -15.81 5.11
N PHE A 192 -0.86 -15.95 4.02
CA PHE A 192 -0.78 -17.21 3.28
C PHE A 192 -0.01 -18.31 4.02
N LEU A 193 1.10 -17.99 4.68
CA LEU A 193 1.91 -18.99 5.40
C LEU A 193 1.22 -19.57 6.65
N GLN A 194 0.19 -18.90 7.16
CA GLN A 194 -0.68 -19.45 8.20
C GLN A 194 -1.71 -20.46 7.66
N ARG A 195 -1.78 -20.64 6.33
CA ARG A 195 -2.71 -21.50 5.61
C ARG A 195 -1.92 -22.57 4.84
N ASP A 196 -2.62 -23.57 4.30
CA ASP A 196 -2.00 -24.70 3.57
C ASP A 196 -1.55 -24.32 2.15
N VAL A 197 -0.59 -23.38 2.06
CA VAL A 197 -0.16 -22.74 0.81
C VAL A 197 1.34 -22.93 0.55
N GLU A 198 1.68 -23.25 -0.70
CA GLU A 198 2.99 -22.96 -1.30
C GLU A 198 2.85 -21.66 -2.10
N LEU A 199 3.57 -20.61 -1.69
CA LEU A 199 3.51 -19.30 -2.31
C LEU A 199 4.72 -19.08 -3.23
N ILE A 200 4.46 -18.78 -4.49
CA ILE A 200 5.48 -18.46 -5.50
C ILE A 200 5.36 -16.96 -5.79
N ARG A 201 6.22 -16.17 -5.16
CA ARG A 201 6.30 -14.71 -5.36
C ARG A 201 7.13 -14.44 -6.61
N VAL A 202 6.54 -13.72 -7.58
CA VAL A 202 7.18 -13.40 -8.85
C VAL A 202 7.29 -11.88 -9.04
N PRO A 203 8.30 -11.38 -9.79
CA PRO A 203 8.37 -9.98 -10.18
C PRO A 203 7.10 -9.48 -10.88
N TRP A 204 6.82 -8.18 -10.78
CA TRP A 204 5.63 -7.55 -11.34
C TRP A 204 5.41 -7.83 -12.84
N ASP A 205 6.49 -7.90 -13.62
CA ASP A 205 6.51 -8.11 -15.07
C ASP A 205 6.72 -9.57 -15.48
N TYR A 206 6.72 -10.50 -14.53
CA TYR A 206 6.98 -11.91 -14.79
C TYR A 206 5.84 -12.57 -15.58
N ASP A 207 6.19 -13.36 -16.60
CA ASP A 207 5.24 -14.22 -17.32
C ASP A 207 4.95 -15.49 -16.49
N PHE A 208 3.97 -15.35 -15.60
CA PHE A 208 3.52 -16.44 -14.73
C PHE A 208 2.74 -17.53 -15.47
N SER A 209 2.40 -17.36 -16.76
CA SER A 209 1.72 -18.41 -17.55
C SER A 209 2.58 -19.67 -17.71
N THR A 210 3.89 -19.52 -17.49
CA THR A 210 4.89 -20.59 -17.54
C THR A 210 4.92 -21.47 -16.28
N LEU A 211 4.24 -21.06 -15.21
CA LEU A 211 4.24 -21.75 -13.91
C LEU A 211 3.02 -22.66 -13.74
N ASP A 212 3.22 -23.76 -13.01
CA ASP A 212 2.15 -24.58 -12.47
C ASP A 212 1.64 -23.99 -11.14
N TYR A 213 0.38 -23.57 -11.11
CA TYR A 213 -0.26 -22.96 -9.94
C TYR A 213 -1.77 -23.17 -9.96
N ASP A 214 -2.37 -23.16 -8.77
CA ASP A 214 -3.79 -23.39 -8.54
C ASP A 214 -4.60 -22.09 -8.44
N GLY A 215 -3.98 -20.99 -7.98
CA GLY A 215 -4.59 -19.67 -7.90
C GLY A 215 -3.59 -18.53 -8.14
N LEU A 216 -4.08 -17.40 -8.67
CA LEU A 216 -3.29 -16.20 -8.92
C LEU A 216 -3.67 -15.11 -7.93
N PHE A 217 -2.67 -14.43 -7.36
CA PHE A 217 -2.85 -13.33 -6.45
C PHE A 217 -2.05 -12.11 -6.90
N LEU A 218 -2.68 -10.93 -6.88
CA LEU A 218 -2.06 -9.67 -7.25
C LEU A 218 -1.94 -8.80 -6.00
N SER A 219 -0.71 -8.42 -5.64
CA SER A 219 -0.46 -7.65 -4.43
C SER A 219 -0.91 -6.20 -4.53
N ASN A 220 -0.81 -5.49 -3.40
CA ASN A 220 -0.77 -4.03 -3.37
C ASN A 220 0.50 -3.47 -4.06
N GLY A 221 0.56 -2.15 -4.21
CA GLY A 221 1.73 -1.47 -4.75
C GLY A 221 1.57 0.05 -4.89
N PRO A 222 2.65 0.76 -5.22
CA PRO A 222 2.66 2.21 -5.45
C PRO A 222 2.32 2.59 -6.89
N GLY A 223 2.05 3.88 -7.10
CA GLY A 223 2.02 4.50 -8.43
C GLY A 223 0.72 4.30 -9.22
N ASP A 224 0.76 4.73 -10.49
CA ASP A 224 -0.35 4.57 -11.43
C ASP A 224 -0.37 3.14 -12.01
N PRO A 225 -1.48 2.38 -11.86
CA PRO A 225 -1.59 1.03 -12.41
C PRO A 225 -1.36 0.95 -13.93
N LYS A 226 -1.57 2.05 -14.67
CA LYS A 226 -1.34 2.11 -16.12
C LYS A 226 0.13 2.00 -16.51
N MET A 227 1.06 2.20 -15.56
CA MET A 227 2.49 1.99 -15.77
C MET A 227 2.88 0.51 -15.79
N CYS A 228 1.97 -0.40 -15.41
CA CYS A 228 2.21 -1.84 -15.30
C CYS A 228 1.75 -2.62 -16.55
N GLU A 229 2.06 -2.13 -17.75
CA GLU A 229 1.58 -2.72 -19.01
C GLU A 229 1.88 -4.24 -19.15
N PRO A 230 3.11 -4.74 -18.88
CA PRO A 230 3.38 -6.18 -18.87
C PRO A 230 2.43 -6.98 -17.96
N THR A 231 2.20 -6.52 -16.73
CA THR A 231 1.30 -7.20 -15.79
C THR A 231 -0.14 -7.23 -16.30
N ILE A 232 -0.62 -6.12 -16.87
CA ILE A 232 -1.96 -6.01 -17.45
C ILE A 232 -2.11 -7.03 -18.58
N GLN A 233 -1.12 -7.15 -19.46
CA GLN A 233 -1.14 -8.09 -20.60
C GLN A 233 -1.17 -9.55 -20.12
N HIS A 234 -0.34 -9.93 -19.14
CA HIS A 234 -0.37 -11.28 -18.57
C HIS A 234 -1.71 -11.57 -17.87
N LEU A 235 -2.27 -10.58 -17.18
CA LEU A 235 -3.56 -10.71 -16.49
C LEU A 235 -4.73 -10.82 -17.47
N GLN A 236 -4.71 -10.10 -18.60
CA GLN A 236 -5.69 -10.24 -19.68
C GLN A 236 -5.78 -11.69 -20.17
N ALA A 237 -4.62 -12.36 -20.35
CA ALA A 237 -4.56 -13.77 -20.72
C ALA A 237 -5.07 -14.69 -19.59
N ALA A 238 -4.72 -14.39 -18.33
CA ALA A 238 -5.18 -15.15 -17.17
C ALA A 238 -6.71 -15.10 -16.98
N LEU A 239 -7.34 -13.95 -17.22
CA LEU A 239 -8.79 -13.76 -17.12
C LEU A 239 -9.59 -14.58 -18.15
N GLN A 240 -8.94 -15.07 -19.21
CA GLN A 240 -9.57 -16.01 -20.15
C GLN A 240 -9.72 -17.43 -19.58
N GLN A 241 -8.96 -17.77 -18.54
CA GLN A 241 -9.01 -19.08 -17.87
C GLN A 241 -10.06 -19.12 -16.76
N ASP A 242 -10.12 -20.20 -15.99
CA ASP A 242 -11.04 -20.36 -14.85
C ASP A 242 -10.33 -20.52 -13.49
N LYS A 243 -9.00 -20.38 -13.45
CA LYS A 243 -8.21 -20.41 -12.20
C LYS A 243 -8.58 -19.22 -11.31
N PRO A 244 -8.85 -19.39 -10.01
CA PRO A 244 -9.18 -18.29 -9.11
C PRO A 244 -8.14 -17.16 -9.12
N ILE A 245 -8.64 -15.92 -9.09
CA ILE A 245 -7.81 -14.71 -9.10
C ILE A 245 -8.27 -13.76 -8.00
N PHE A 246 -7.34 -13.32 -7.14
CA PHE A 246 -7.62 -12.33 -6.11
C PHE A 246 -6.61 -11.17 -6.16
N GLY A 247 -7.10 -9.93 -6.31
CA GLY A 247 -6.28 -8.73 -6.30
C GLY A 247 -6.53 -7.82 -5.09
N ILE A 248 -5.45 -7.26 -4.51
CA ILE A 248 -5.51 -6.29 -3.41
C ILE A 248 -4.98 -4.93 -3.87
N CYS A 249 -5.70 -3.85 -3.57
CA CYS A 249 -5.30 -2.46 -3.83
C CYS A 249 -4.91 -2.25 -5.30
N LEU A 250 -3.62 -2.11 -5.62
CA LEU A 250 -3.12 -2.04 -6.99
C LEU A 250 -3.55 -3.27 -7.81
N GLY A 251 -3.57 -4.47 -7.22
CA GLY A 251 -4.09 -5.68 -7.84
C GLY A 251 -5.56 -5.56 -8.28
N SER A 252 -6.40 -4.85 -7.53
CA SER A 252 -7.78 -4.57 -7.94
C SER A 252 -7.84 -3.68 -9.19
N GLN A 253 -6.96 -2.69 -9.24
CA GLN A 253 -6.87 -1.76 -10.37
C GLN A 253 -6.35 -2.45 -11.63
N LEU A 254 -5.32 -3.28 -11.50
CA LEU A 254 -4.79 -4.10 -12.58
C LEU A 254 -5.84 -5.08 -13.11
N MET A 255 -6.63 -5.70 -12.23
CA MET A 255 -7.76 -6.54 -12.65
C MET A 255 -8.82 -5.75 -13.41
N GLY A 256 -9.16 -4.53 -12.98
CA GLY A 256 -10.09 -3.64 -13.69
C GLY A 256 -9.60 -3.27 -15.09
N LEU A 257 -8.32 -2.89 -15.22
CA LEU A 257 -7.69 -2.59 -16.51
C LEU A 257 -7.61 -3.82 -17.43
N ALA A 258 -7.21 -4.97 -16.87
CA ALA A 258 -7.12 -6.22 -17.62
C ALA A 258 -8.49 -6.75 -18.05
N ALA A 259 -9.55 -6.44 -17.31
CA ALA A 259 -10.92 -6.73 -17.72
C ALA A 259 -11.37 -5.84 -18.90
N GLY A 260 -10.69 -4.73 -19.19
CA GLY A 260 -11.06 -3.77 -20.23
C GLY A 260 -11.78 -2.52 -19.72
N GLY A 261 -11.80 -2.30 -18.40
CA GLY A 261 -12.20 -1.03 -17.80
C GLY A 261 -11.05 -0.02 -17.75
N ASP A 262 -11.27 1.05 -16.99
CA ASP A 262 -10.32 2.15 -16.80
C ASP A 262 -10.13 2.48 -15.31
N THR A 263 -9.08 3.24 -15.01
CA THR A 263 -8.76 3.77 -13.68
C THR A 263 -8.59 5.27 -13.72
N PHE A 264 -8.91 5.92 -12.61
CA PHE A 264 -8.77 7.37 -12.44
C PHE A 264 -8.04 7.72 -11.14
N LYS A 265 -7.35 8.86 -11.13
CA LYS A 265 -6.68 9.40 -9.94
C LYS A 265 -7.72 10.06 -9.03
N LEU A 266 -7.76 9.65 -7.77
CA LEU A 266 -8.54 10.28 -6.73
C LEU A 266 -7.93 11.63 -6.37
N LYS A 267 -8.78 12.57 -5.94
CA LYS A 267 -8.33 13.91 -5.58
C LYS A 267 -7.22 13.90 -4.52
N TYR A 268 -7.39 13.15 -3.44
CA TYR A 268 -6.40 13.01 -2.36
C TYR A 268 -6.21 11.56 -1.88
N GLY A 269 -6.88 10.59 -2.53
CA GLY A 269 -6.80 9.16 -2.21
C GLY A 269 -7.41 8.77 -0.86
N HIS A 270 -7.41 7.46 -0.59
CA HIS A 270 -7.80 6.90 0.70
C HIS A 270 -6.58 6.34 1.41
N ARG A 271 -6.25 6.94 2.56
CA ARG A 271 -5.05 6.66 3.35
C ARG A 271 -5.41 6.67 4.84
N SER A 272 -5.84 5.53 5.36
CA SER A 272 -6.35 5.44 6.73
C SER A 272 -6.58 4.02 7.20
N HIS A 273 -6.82 3.85 8.50
CA HIS A 273 -7.30 2.60 9.11
C HIS A 273 -8.79 2.64 9.49
N ASN A 274 -9.57 3.57 8.91
CA ASN A 274 -10.96 3.79 9.29
C ASN A 274 -11.90 3.98 8.09
N GLN A 275 -11.56 3.49 6.90
CA GLN A 275 -12.46 3.59 5.74
C GLN A 275 -13.60 2.57 5.86
N PRO A 276 -14.86 3.02 5.86
CA PRO A 276 -16.02 2.13 5.88
C PRO A 276 -16.34 1.66 4.46
N VAL A 277 -16.45 0.36 4.26
CA VAL A 277 -16.88 -0.25 2.99
C VAL A 277 -18.16 -1.06 3.18
N LEU A 278 -19.05 -1.02 2.20
CA LEU A 278 -20.29 -1.81 2.14
C LEU A 278 -20.10 -2.98 1.17
N LEU A 279 -20.47 -4.19 1.58
CA LEU A 279 -20.59 -5.31 0.65
C LEU A 279 -21.87 -5.14 -0.19
N THR A 280 -21.69 -4.92 -1.49
CA THR A 280 -22.77 -4.61 -2.43
C THR A 280 -23.86 -5.69 -2.43
N GLY A 281 -25.12 -5.27 -2.43
CA GLY A 281 -26.28 -6.16 -2.37
C GLY A 281 -26.60 -6.67 -0.96
N THR A 282 -25.89 -6.23 0.07
CA THR A 282 -26.13 -6.60 1.47
C THR A 282 -26.25 -5.36 2.37
N LYS A 283 -26.46 -5.57 3.67
CA LYS A 283 -26.36 -4.53 4.71
C LYS A 283 -25.07 -4.65 5.53
N ARG A 284 -24.12 -5.47 5.09
CA ARG A 284 -22.90 -5.75 5.84
C ARG A 284 -21.81 -4.76 5.44
N SER A 285 -21.25 -4.08 6.43
CA SER A 285 -20.14 -3.14 6.28
C SER A 285 -18.93 -3.58 7.09
N TYR A 286 -17.76 -3.12 6.67
CA TYR A 286 -16.48 -3.38 7.33
C TYR A 286 -15.70 -2.08 7.49
N ILE A 287 -14.88 -1.98 8.53
CA ILE A 287 -13.86 -0.92 8.64
C ILE A 287 -12.57 -1.49 8.08
N THR A 288 -11.89 -0.73 7.22
CA THR A 288 -10.75 -1.22 6.44
C THR A 288 -9.56 -0.27 6.50
N SER A 289 -8.37 -0.85 6.34
CA SER A 289 -7.15 -0.12 6.00
C SER A 289 -7.06 0.10 4.50
N GLN A 290 -6.77 1.33 4.11
CA GLN A 290 -6.63 1.73 2.71
C GLN A 290 -5.41 2.62 2.55
N ASN A 291 -4.68 2.41 1.45
CA ASN A 291 -3.57 3.24 1.00
C ASN A 291 -3.51 3.26 -0.53
N HIS A 292 -4.33 4.09 -1.17
CA HIS A 292 -4.33 4.23 -2.63
C HIS A 292 -4.71 5.64 -3.10
N GLY A 293 -4.10 6.04 -4.22
CA GLY A 293 -4.39 7.30 -4.93
C GLY A 293 -5.23 7.14 -6.19
N PHE A 294 -5.48 5.90 -6.64
CA PHE A 294 -6.22 5.58 -7.85
C PHE A 294 -7.40 4.65 -7.52
N ALA A 295 -8.42 4.65 -8.37
CA ALA A 295 -9.58 3.76 -8.22
C ALA A 295 -10.04 3.26 -9.59
N VAL A 296 -10.73 2.11 -9.60
CA VAL A 296 -11.39 1.56 -10.80
C VAL A 296 -12.64 2.38 -11.12
N ASP A 297 -12.81 2.76 -12.38
CA ASP A 297 -14.06 3.35 -12.87
C ASP A 297 -15.06 2.25 -13.23
N THR A 298 -16.02 2.00 -12.35
CA THR A 298 -17.03 0.94 -12.53
C THR A 298 -17.95 1.19 -13.72
N ALA A 299 -18.08 2.43 -14.21
CA ALA A 299 -18.89 2.73 -15.40
C ALA A 299 -18.22 2.24 -16.70
N THR A 300 -16.92 2.00 -16.66
CA THR A 300 -16.14 1.51 -17.82
C THR A 300 -15.98 0.00 -17.84
N LEU A 301 -16.33 -0.69 -16.76
CA LEU A 301 -16.20 -2.15 -16.67
C LEU A 301 -17.17 -2.86 -17.64
N PRO A 302 -16.74 -3.98 -18.25
CA PRO A 302 -17.64 -4.83 -19.03
C PRO A 302 -18.80 -5.39 -18.20
N ALA A 303 -19.85 -5.83 -18.89
CA ALA A 303 -21.08 -6.32 -18.27
C ALA A 303 -20.89 -7.58 -17.41
N GLU A 304 -19.78 -8.30 -17.54
CA GLU A 304 -19.43 -9.50 -16.79
C GLU A 304 -18.89 -9.20 -15.39
N TRP A 305 -18.60 -7.94 -15.09
CA TRP A 305 -18.04 -7.49 -13.82
C TRP A 305 -19.05 -6.65 -13.04
N ASP A 306 -19.06 -6.85 -11.72
CA ASP A 306 -19.82 -6.04 -10.78
C ASP A 306 -18.89 -5.43 -9.73
N MET A 307 -19.28 -4.26 -9.20
CA MET A 307 -18.70 -3.73 -7.97
C MET A 307 -19.02 -4.69 -6.81
N LEU A 308 -17.97 -5.12 -6.10
CA LEU A 308 -18.09 -5.99 -4.93
C LEU A 308 -18.25 -5.17 -3.66
N PHE A 309 -17.39 -4.17 -3.46
CA PHE A 309 -17.44 -3.29 -2.31
C PHE A 309 -17.55 -1.83 -2.77
N GLU A 310 -18.29 -1.03 -1.99
CA GLU A 310 -18.47 0.41 -2.20
C GLU A 310 -17.97 1.17 -0.97
N ASN A 311 -17.24 2.26 -1.17
CA ASN A 311 -16.86 3.16 -0.08
C ASN A 311 -18.09 3.92 0.43
N LEU A 312 -18.40 3.82 1.73
CA LEU A 312 -19.58 4.46 2.30
C LEU A 312 -19.45 5.99 2.45
N ASN A 313 -18.26 6.56 2.34
CA ASN A 313 -18.04 8.00 2.44
C ASN A 313 -18.25 8.71 1.09
N ASP A 314 -17.83 8.10 -0.02
CA ASP A 314 -17.79 8.78 -1.32
C ASP A 314 -18.31 7.96 -2.52
N GLY A 315 -18.73 6.71 -2.30
CA GLY A 315 -19.32 5.84 -3.32
C GLY A 315 -18.31 5.28 -4.33
N THR A 316 -17.00 5.46 -4.11
CA THR A 316 -15.96 4.90 -4.98
C THR A 316 -15.90 3.37 -4.89
N CYS A 317 -15.37 2.74 -5.94
CA CYS A 317 -15.24 1.29 -6.03
C CYS A 317 -14.15 0.77 -5.08
N GLU A 318 -14.53 -0.14 -4.19
CA GLU A 318 -13.65 -0.74 -3.18
C GLU A 318 -13.33 -2.22 -3.44
N GLY A 319 -13.71 -2.72 -4.61
CA GLY A 319 -13.44 -4.07 -5.06
C GLY A 319 -14.36 -4.45 -6.20
N ILE A 320 -13.93 -5.36 -7.08
CA ILE A 320 -14.72 -5.88 -8.20
C ILE A 320 -14.83 -7.39 -8.12
N LYS A 321 -15.84 -7.97 -8.77
CA LYS A 321 -15.97 -9.42 -8.96
C LYS A 321 -16.49 -9.75 -10.35
N HIS A 322 -16.08 -10.91 -10.86
CA HIS A 322 -16.73 -11.48 -12.04
C HIS A 322 -18.06 -12.13 -11.65
N LYS A 323 -19.07 -12.06 -12.51
CA LYS A 323 -20.42 -12.60 -12.24
C LYS A 323 -20.45 -14.12 -12.09
N THR A 324 -19.57 -14.81 -12.79
CA THR A 324 -19.60 -16.29 -12.91
C THR A 324 -18.27 -16.99 -12.63
N LYS A 325 -17.14 -16.29 -12.71
CA LYS A 325 -15.80 -16.86 -12.59
C LYS A 325 -15.25 -16.54 -11.18
N PRO A 326 -14.32 -17.33 -10.64
CA PRO A 326 -13.78 -17.14 -9.28
C PRO A 326 -12.77 -15.98 -9.23
N PHE A 327 -13.13 -14.81 -9.75
CA PHE A 327 -12.30 -13.62 -9.78
C PHE A 327 -12.93 -12.56 -8.90
N PHE A 328 -12.15 -12.04 -7.96
CA PHE A 328 -12.57 -10.90 -7.17
C PHE A 328 -11.37 -10.08 -6.72
N SER A 329 -11.62 -8.88 -6.21
CA SER A 329 -10.60 -8.01 -5.68
C SER A 329 -11.14 -7.13 -4.57
N THR A 330 -10.23 -6.54 -3.81
CA THR A 330 -10.50 -5.45 -2.88
C THR A 330 -9.53 -4.31 -3.14
N GLN A 331 -10.03 -3.08 -3.09
CA GLN A 331 -9.18 -1.89 -3.17
C GLN A 331 -8.53 -1.57 -1.81
N PHE A 332 -9.14 -2.04 -0.73
CA PHE A 332 -8.58 -2.05 0.62
C PHE A 332 -7.68 -3.25 0.88
N HIS A 333 -7.01 -3.21 2.04
CA HIS A 333 -5.97 -4.14 2.48
C HIS A 333 -6.49 -5.09 3.57
N PRO A 334 -7.03 -6.28 3.22
CA PRO A 334 -7.53 -7.26 4.18
C PRO A 334 -6.45 -7.88 5.06
N GLU A 335 -5.18 -7.79 4.66
CA GLU A 335 -4.04 -8.17 5.49
C GLU A 335 -3.78 -7.17 6.64
N ALA A 336 -4.37 -5.98 6.63
CA ALA A 336 -4.18 -4.97 7.67
C ALA A 336 -2.71 -4.61 7.96
N ALA A 337 -2.13 -5.05 9.09
CA ALA A 337 -0.84 -4.62 9.65
C ALA A 337 -0.80 -3.13 10.05
N GLY A 338 -1.35 -2.85 11.23
CA GLY A 338 -1.57 -1.51 11.79
C GLY A 338 -3.04 -1.07 11.75
N GLY A 339 -3.81 -1.59 10.79
CA GLY A 339 -5.26 -1.38 10.62
C GLY A 339 -6.15 -2.47 11.23
N PRO A 340 -7.48 -2.41 11.01
CA PRO A 340 -8.44 -3.40 11.51
C PRO A 340 -8.36 -4.75 10.75
N GLU A 341 -8.53 -5.86 11.45
CA GLU A 341 -8.42 -7.24 10.93
C GLU A 341 -9.77 -7.81 10.44
N ASP A 342 -10.79 -6.97 10.27
CA ASP A 342 -12.19 -7.35 10.02
C ASP A 342 -12.43 -8.11 8.69
N THR A 343 -11.44 -8.12 7.78
CA THR A 343 -11.59 -8.61 6.39
C THR A 343 -10.60 -9.70 5.98
N GLU A 344 -9.82 -10.26 6.91
CA GLU A 344 -8.86 -11.33 6.59
C GLU A 344 -9.55 -12.60 6.03
N TYR A 345 -10.83 -12.81 6.35
CA TYR A 345 -11.62 -13.95 5.82
C TYR A 345 -11.63 -14.03 4.28
N LEU A 346 -11.31 -12.93 3.58
CA LEU A 346 -11.19 -12.91 2.12
C LEU A 346 -10.05 -13.81 1.60
N PHE A 347 -8.99 -14.00 2.38
CA PHE A 347 -7.96 -15.00 2.08
C PHE A 347 -8.54 -16.43 2.12
N ASP A 348 -9.44 -16.71 3.06
CA ASP A 348 -10.11 -18.01 3.17
C ASP A 348 -11.10 -18.24 2.02
N ASP A 349 -11.85 -17.21 1.64
CA ASP A 349 -12.76 -17.26 0.48
C ASP A 349 -11.98 -17.52 -0.82
N PHE A 350 -10.80 -16.90 -1.00
CA PHE A 350 -9.92 -17.17 -2.12
C PHE A 350 -9.42 -18.63 -2.13
N LEU A 351 -8.89 -19.12 -1.01
CA LEU A 351 -8.39 -20.51 -0.95
C LEU A 351 -9.51 -21.55 -1.10
N LYS A 352 -10.72 -21.25 -0.63
CA LYS A 352 -11.89 -22.08 -0.90
C LYS A 352 -12.16 -22.18 -2.40
N ALA A 353 -12.13 -21.06 -3.13
CA ALA A 353 -12.28 -21.08 -4.58
C ALA A 353 -11.16 -21.89 -5.26
N VAL A 354 -9.92 -21.79 -4.76
CA VAL A 354 -8.78 -22.60 -5.22
C VAL A 354 -9.02 -24.09 -5.01
N ALA A 355 -9.45 -24.50 -3.82
CA ALA A 355 -9.79 -25.90 -3.53
C ALA A 355 -10.91 -26.42 -4.43
N GLU A 356 -11.97 -25.62 -4.65
CA GLU A 356 -13.08 -25.96 -5.55
C GLU A 356 -12.66 -26.08 -7.02
N TYR A 357 -11.72 -25.25 -7.48
CA TYR A 357 -11.14 -25.35 -8.81
C TYR A 357 -10.33 -26.64 -8.96
N LYS A 358 -9.42 -26.94 -8.01
CA LYS A 358 -8.61 -28.16 -8.01
C LYS A 358 -9.44 -29.44 -8.03
N ALA A 359 -10.57 -29.46 -7.33
CA ALA A 359 -11.45 -30.63 -7.30
C ALA A 359 -12.16 -30.92 -8.64
N LYS A 360 -12.17 -29.96 -9.57
CA LYS A 360 -12.83 -30.08 -10.89
C LYS A 360 -11.86 -30.48 -12.02
N VAL A 361 -10.55 -30.31 -11.82
CA VAL A 361 -9.51 -30.46 -12.85
C VAL A 361 -8.81 -31.81 -12.75
#